data_AF-A0A2P5N0R8-F1
#
_entry.id   AF-A0A2P5N0R8-F1
#
_cell.length_a   1.000
_cell.length_b   1.000
_cell.length_c   1.000
_cell.angle_alpha   90.00
_cell.angle_beta   90.00
_cell.angle_gamma   90.00
#
_symmetry.space_group_name_H-M   'P 1'
#
loop_
_entity.id
_entity.type
_entity.pdbx_description
1 polymer ?
#
loop_
_entity_poly.entity_id
_entity_poly.type
_entity_poly.pdbx_seq_one_letter_code
_entity_poly.pdbx_strand_id
1 'polypeptide(L)'
;MGSYDRFKAMFDKYSKEAGKEQYLIPYFIAAHPGTTDHDMLNLALWLKRHGFRADQVQAFLPSPMAIATAMYHSGKDTLHKVSRNAPDIAIPRSVKQRRLHKAFLRYHDPKNWPLLREALKQMGRADLIGNGKHHLIPSFQPRIGDTPPQAGKPAKQAFATKHTGDTFRGSKGRRR
;
A
#
# COMPACT_ATOMS: atom_id res chain seq x y z
N MET A 1 -4.26 -14.06 3.82
CA MET A 1 -4.93 -12.95 4.53
C MET A 1 -5.40 -13.29 5.94
N GLY A 2 -5.58 -14.57 6.31
CA GLY A 2 -6.06 -14.92 7.67
C GLY A 2 -5.26 -14.35 8.85
N SER A 3 -3.95 -14.13 8.72
CA SER A 3 -3.15 -13.49 9.78
C SER A 3 -3.56 -12.04 10.04
N TYR A 4 -3.88 -11.27 8.99
CA TYR A 4 -4.38 -9.90 9.14
C TYR A 4 -5.76 -9.88 9.79
N ASP A 5 -6.67 -10.76 9.37
CA ASP A 5 -8.03 -10.81 9.92
C ASP A 5 -8.02 -11.19 11.41
N ARG A 6 -7.14 -12.14 11.80
CA ARG A 6 -6.90 -12.49 13.20
C ARG A 6 -6.33 -11.31 13.99
N PHE A 7 -5.34 -10.61 13.43
CA PHE A 7 -4.77 -9.43 14.06
C PHE A 7 -5.82 -8.33 14.25
N LYS A 8 -6.65 -8.06 13.23
CA LYS A 8 -7.72 -7.06 13.30
C LYS A 8 -8.73 -7.40 14.39
N ALA A 9 -9.20 -8.64 14.46
CA ALA A 9 -10.13 -9.08 15.49
C ALA A 9 -9.54 -8.89 16.90
N MET A 10 -8.26 -9.23 17.08
CA MET A 10 -7.55 -9.04 18.34
C MET A 10 -7.38 -7.54 18.68
N PHE A 11 -6.98 -6.72 17.71
CA PHE A 11 -6.83 -5.29 17.86
C PHE A 11 -8.16 -4.63 18.27
N ASP A 12 -9.23 -4.87 17.52
CA ASP A 12 -10.55 -4.29 17.78
C ASP A 12 -11.06 -4.65 19.18
N LYS A 13 -10.86 -5.92 19.60
CA LYS A 13 -11.22 -6.41 20.93
C LYS A 13 -10.49 -5.62 22.02
N TYR A 14 -9.16 -5.57 21.96
CA TYR A 14 -8.36 -4.96 23.02
C TYR A 14 -8.42 -3.43 23.01
N SER A 15 -8.62 -2.78 21.86
CA SER A 15 -8.89 -1.33 21.80
C SER A 15 -10.19 -0.98 22.52
N LYS A 16 -11.24 -1.79 22.33
CA LYS A 16 -12.52 -1.63 23.03
C LYS A 16 -12.40 -1.87 24.53
N GLU A 17 -11.70 -2.93 24.95
CA GLU A 17 -11.46 -3.22 26.37
C GLU A 17 -10.66 -2.11 27.06
N ALA A 18 -9.70 -1.50 26.34
CA ALA A 18 -8.92 -0.37 26.85
C ALA A 18 -9.68 0.97 26.80
N GLY A 19 -10.90 1.02 26.27
CA GLY A 19 -11.68 2.25 26.12
C GLY A 19 -11.05 3.27 25.16
N LYS A 20 -10.23 2.83 24.19
CA LYS A 20 -9.52 3.70 23.25
C LYS A 20 -10.16 3.65 21.87
N GLU A 21 -10.35 4.81 21.27
CA GLU A 21 -10.67 4.92 19.85
C GLU A 21 -9.38 4.79 19.03
N GLN A 22 -9.10 3.58 18.55
CA GLN A 22 -7.94 3.29 17.72
C GLN A 22 -8.40 2.68 16.40
N TYR A 23 -7.68 2.99 15.32
CA TYR A 23 -8.03 2.57 13.98
C TYR A 23 -6.82 1.96 13.29
N LEU A 24 -7.07 0.92 12.49
CA LEU A 24 -6.04 0.35 11.64
C LEU A 24 -5.86 1.21 10.39
N ILE A 25 -4.67 1.80 10.26
CA ILE A 25 -4.24 2.47 9.05
C ILE A 25 -3.24 1.54 8.34
N PRO A 26 -3.65 0.83 7.28
CA PRO A 26 -2.77 -0.11 6.62
C PRO A 26 -1.73 0.61 5.77
N TYR A 27 -0.48 0.14 5.83
CA TYR A 27 0.62 0.57 4.98
C TYR A 27 0.95 -0.54 3.97
N PHE A 28 0.92 -0.23 2.68
CA PHE A 28 1.14 -1.20 1.62
C PHE A 28 2.42 -0.91 0.84
N ILE A 29 3.21 -1.97 0.61
CA ILE A 29 4.42 -1.93 -0.19
C ILE A 29 4.17 -2.71 -1.49
N ALA A 30 4.33 -2.04 -2.63
CA ALA A 30 4.33 -2.69 -3.95
C ALA A 30 5.69 -3.33 -4.25
N ALA A 31 5.75 -4.29 -5.17
CA ALA A 31 7.01 -4.81 -5.72
C ALA A 31 7.96 -5.43 -4.68
N HIS A 32 7.40 -6.02 -3.61
CA HIS A 32 8.19 -6.73 -2.62
C HIS A 32 8.80 -8.01 -3.23
N PRO A 33 10.04 -8.40 -2.87
CA PRO A 33 10.62 -9.70 -3.21
C PRO A 33 9.69 -10.87 -2.86
N GLY A 34 9.61 -11.86 -3.74
CA GLY A 34 8.67 -12.99 -3.62
C GLY A 34 7.25 -12.70 -4.09
N THR A 35 6.96 -11.48 -4.56
CA THR A 35 5.63 -11.11 -5.06
C THR A 35 5.54 -11.26 -6.58
N THR A 36 4.50 -11.94 -7.06
CA THR A 36 4.12 -12.03 -8.47
C THR A 36 3.02 -11.04 -8.84
N ASP A 37 2.75 -10.89 -10.14
CA ASP A 37 1.64 -10.07 -10.64
C ASP A 37 0.28 -10.60 -10.15
N HIS A 38 0.14 -11.92 -10.00
CA HIS A 38 -1.05 -12.57 -9.42
C HIS A 38 -1.25 -12.23 -7.94
N ASP A 39 -0.17 -12.14 -7.16
CA ASP A 39 -0.26 -11.76 -5.75
C ASP A 39 -0.78 -10.33 -5.60
N MET A 40 -0.27 -9.42 -6.44
CA MET A 40 -0.72 -8.02 -6.45
C MET A 40 -2.17 -7.89 -6.93
N LEU A 41 -2.59 -8.69 -7.92
CA LEU A 41 -3.99 -8.77 -8.32
C LEU A 41 -4.88 -9.24 -7.16
N ASN A 42 -4.49 -10.32 -6.48
CA ASN A 42 -5.25 -10.87 -5.35
C ASN A 42 -5.35 -9.88 -4.19
N LEU A 43 -4.27 -9.15 -3.92
CA LEU A 43 -4.26 -8.07 -2.94
C LEU A 43 -5.19 -6.92 -3.36
N ALA A 44 -5.16 -6.49 -4.62
CA ALA A 44 -6.07 -5.46 -5.13
C ALA A 44 -7.55 -5.84 -4.96
N LEU A 45 -7.90 -7.10 -5.26
CA LEU A 45 -9.24 -7.63 -5.04
C LEU A 45 -9.61 -7.66 -3.56
N TRP A 46 -8.68 -8.05 -2.69
CA TRP A 46 -8.89 -8.02 -1.25
C TRP A 46 -9.13 -6.60 -0.74
N LEU A 47 -8.34 -5.62 -1.19
CA LEU A 47 -8.53 -4.19 -0.86
C LEU A 47 -9.91 -3.71 -1.27
N LYS A 48 -10.32 -4.02 -2.51
CA LYS A 48 -11.63 -3.63 -3.03
C LYS A 48 -12.78 -4.22 -2.21
N ARG A 49 -12.71 -5.51 -1.85
CA ARG A 49 -13.73 -6.17 -1.01
C ARG A 49 -13.85 -5.55 0.38
N HIS A 50 -12.75 -5.06 0.95
CA HIS A 50 -12.73 -4.45 2.28
C HIS A 50 -12.87 -2.92 2.26
N GLY A 51 -13.15 -2.32 1.09
CA GLY A 51 -13.36 -0.88 0.95
C GLY A 51 -12.09 -0.04 1.10
N PHE A 52 -10.90 -0.65 1.07
CA PHE A 52 -9.64 0.09 1.15
C PHE A 52 -9.28 0.73 -0.20
N ARG A 53 -8.92 2.02 -0.14
CA ARG A 53 -8.39 2.81 -1.26
C ARG A 53 -7.08 3.44 -0.81
N ALA A 54 -5.96 2.78 -1.14
CA ALA A 54 -4.64 3.26 -0.74
C ALA A 54 -4.16 4.36 -1.69
N ASP A 55 -4.12 5.61 -1.23
CA ASP A 55 -3.53 6.69 -2.04
C ASP A 55 -2.00 6.72 -1.92
N GLN A 56 -1.48 6.43 -0.73
CA GLN A 56 -0.05 6.33 -0.47
C GLN A 56 0.41 4.89 -0.61
N VAL A 57 1.05 4.60 -1.75
CA VAL A 57 1.68 3.31 -2.01
C VAL A 57 3.15 3.53 -2.35
N GLN A 58 4.01 2.91 -1.56
CA GLN A 58 5.44 2.92 -1.78
C GLN A 58 5.87 1.64 -2.49
N ALA A 59 6.75 1.75 -3.47
CA ALA A 59 7.40 0.58 -4.05
C ALA A 59 8.57 0.17 -3.14
N PHE A 60 8.79 -1.13 -3.00
CA PHE A 60 9.90 -1.68 -2.25
C PHE A 60 11.22 -1.08 -2.72
N LEU A 61 11.97 -0.52 -1.77
CA LEU A 61 13.31 -0.01 -1.99
C LEU A 61 14.25 -0.85 -1.10
N PRO A 62 15.26 -1.53 -1.67
CA PRO A 62 16.17 -2.34 -0.87
C PRO A 62 16.95 -1.43 0.09
N SER A 63 16.69 -1.57 1.39
CA SER A 63 17.46 -0.94 2.46
C SER A 63 18.49 -1.92 3.02
N PRO A 64 19.72 -1.49 3.36
CA PRO A 64 20.69 -2.34 4.03
C PRO A 64 20.12 -3.01 5.29
N MET A 65 20.67 -4.16 5.65
CA MET A 65 20.31 -4.91 6.88
C MET A 65 18.84 -5.39 6.97
N ALA A 66 18.09 -5.38 5.87
CA ALA A 66 16.74 -5.93 5.81
C ALA A 66 16.71 -7.33 5.17
N ILE A 67 15.93 -8.25 5.75
CA ILE A 67 15.71 -9.61 5.22
C ILE A 67 15.18 -9.56 3.77
N ALA A 68 14.23 -8.66 3.49
CA ALA A 68 13.71 -8.45 2.14
C ALA A 68 14.79 -7.96 1.17
N THR A 69 15.77 -7.19 1.63
CA THR A 69 16.90 -6.78 0.77
C THR A 69 17.82 -7.96 0.48
N ALA A 70 18.04 -8.85 1.44
CA ALA A 70 18.76 -10.10 1.19
C ALA A 70 18.02 -10.95 0.14
N MET A 71 16.68 -11.07 0.23
CA MET A 71 15.85 -11.70 -0.82
C MET A 71 16.02 -11.00 -2.17
N TYR A 72 15.94 -9.66 -2.18
CA TYR A 72 16.06 -8.85 -3.39
C TYR A 72 17.39 -9.07 -4.12
N HIS A 73 18.50 -9.26 -3.40
CA HIS A 73 19.82 -9.47 -4.03
C HIS A 73 20.11 -10.94 -4.33
N SER A 74 19.77 -11.85 -3.42
CA SER A 74 20.05 -13.29 -3.57
C SER A 74 19.09 -14.02 -4.51
N GLY A 75 17.87 -13.51 -4.69
CA GLY A 75 16.81 -14.24 -5.39
C GLY A 75 16.28 -15.46 -4.62
N LYS A 76 16.63 -15.63 -3.34
CA LYS A 76 16.22 -16.75 -2.49
C LYS A 76 15.26 -16.29 -1.40
N ASP A 77 14.39 -17.19 -0.96
CA ASP A 77 13.57 -16.98 0.23
C ASP A 77 14.44 -17.15 1.49
N THR A 78 14.73 -16.03 2.15
CA THR A 78 15.57 -15.98 3.35
C THR A 78 14.78 -16.18 4.65
N LEU A 79 13.46 -16.35 4.60
CA LEU A 79 12.65 -16.72 5.77
C LEU A 79 12.73 -18.21 6.08
N HIS A 80 13.18 -19.01 5.11
CA HIS A 80 13.33 -20.45 5.22
C HIS A 80 14.80 -20.85 5.03
N LYS A 81 15.12 -22.12 5.33
CA LYS A 81 16.48 -22.66 5.17
C LYS A 81 16.91 -22.58 3.71
N VAL A 82 17.90 -21.76 3.42
CA VAL A 82 18.52 -21.67 2.09
C VAL A 82 19.50 -22.83 1.93
N SER A 83 19.32 -23.60 0.85
CA SER A 83 20.24 -24.67 0.45
C SER A 83 20.63 -24.47 -1.01
N ARG A 84 21.62 -25.24 -1.48
CA ARG A 84 22.09 -25.17 -2.88
C ARG A 84 20.96 -25.40 -3.89
N ASN A 85 19.95 -26.19 -3.52
CA ASN A 85 18.82 -26.54 -4.38
C ASN A 85 17.54 -25.75 -4.03
N ALA A 86 17.62 -24.72 -3.17
CA ALA A 86 16.46 -23.91 -2.85
C ALA A 86 15.95 -23.20 -4.12
N PRO A 87 14.62 -23.21 -4.38
CA PRO A 87 14.06 -22.55 -5.54
C PRO A 87 14.27 -21.03 -5.47
N ASP A 88 14.31 -20.40 -6.64
CA ASP A 88 14.32 -18.94 -6.73
C ASP A 88 12.93 -18.37 -6.48
N ILE A 89 12.91 -17.15 -5.97
CA ILE A 89 11.69 -16.36 -5.80
C ILE A 89 11.60 -15.26 -6.86
N ALA A 90 10.37 -14.83 -7.16
CA ALA A 90 10.12 -13.73 -8.08
C ALA A 90 10.65 -12.41 -7.49
N ILE A 91 11.48 -11.67 -8.25
CA ILE A 91 11.98 -10.36 -7.82
C ILE A 91 11.50 -9.28 -8.82
N PRO A 92 10.55 -8.40 -8.43
CA PRO A 92 10.07 -7.33 -9.29
C PRO A 92 11.12 -6.22 -9.49
N ARG A 93 12.03 -6.40 -10.45
CA ARG A 93 13.10 -5.42 -10.76
C ARG A 93 12.68 -4.41 -11.83
N SER A 94 11.94 -4.84 -12.85
CA SER A 94 11.67 -4.00 -14.00
C SER A 94 10.77 -2.82 -13.64
N VAL A 95 11.05 -1.64 -14.21
CA VAL A 95 10.23 -0.43 -13.99
C VAL A 95 8.77 -0.68 -14.38
N LYS A 96 8.54 -1.40 -15.49
CA LYS A 96 7.19 -1.76 -15.96
C LYS A 96 6.45 -2.61 -14.93
N GLN A 97 7.06 -3.67 -14.41
CA GLN A 97 6.42 -4.55 -13.43
C GLN A 97 6.20 -3.84 -12.09
N ARG A 98 7.17 -3.07 -11.62
CA ARG A 98 7.04 -2.27 -10.39
C ARG A 98 5.91 -1.25 -10.49
N ARG A 99 5.75 -0.61 -11.66
CA ARG A 99 4.64 0.30 -11.95
C ARG A 99 3.30 -0.43 -11.97
N LEU A 100 3.25 -1.63 -12.55
CA LEU A 100 2.06 -2.49 -12.55
C LEU A 100 1.64 -2.90 -11.13
N HIS A 101 2.59 -3.34 -10.29
CA HIS A 101 2.32 -3.69 -8.89
C HIS A 101 1.75 -2.50 -8.12
N LYS A 102 2.33 -1.31 -8.30
CA LYS A 102 1.81 -0.08 -7.69
C LYS A 102 0.41 0.28 -8.22
N ALA A 103 0.16 0.06 -9.51
CA ALA A 103 -1.15 0.30 -10.13
C ALA A 103 -2.23 -0.62 -9.54
N PHE A 104 -1.92 -1.89 -9.26
CA PHE A 104 -2.86 -2.81 -8.60
C PHE A 104 -3.31 -2.31 -7.22
N LEU A 105 -2.37 -1.81 -6.42
CA LEU A 105 -2.72 -1.26 -5.09
C LEU A 105 -3.51 0.05 -5.17
N ARG A 106 -3.37 0.78 -6.27
CA ARG A 106 -4.11 2.02 -6.56
C ARG A 106 -5.17 1.79 -7.66
N TYR A 107 -5.91 0.67 -7.58
CA TYR A 107 -6.88 0.26 -8.59
C TYR A 107 -7.99 1.29 -8.85
N HIS A 108 -8.29 2.14 -7.85
CA HIS A 108 -9.32 3.17 -7.93
C HIS A 108 -8.88 4.40 -8.74
N ASP A 109 -7.59 4.58 -8.97
CA ASP A 109 -7.04 5.73 -9.71
C ASP A 109 -7.22 5.51 -11.23
N PRO A 110 -8.01 6.35 -11.94
CA PRO A 110 -8.27 6.17 -13.36
C PRO A 110 -7.02 6.22 -14.24
N LYS A 111 -5.94 6.86 -13.78
CA LYS A 111 -4.66 6.89 -14.50
C LYS A 111 -4.05 5.50 -14.68
N ASN A 112 -4.39 4.57 -13.79
CA ASN A 112 -3.86 3.21 -13.81
C ASN A 112 -4.69 2.25 -14.67
N TRP A 113 -5.94 2.58 -15.01
CA TRP A 113 -6.87 1.65 -15.67
C TRP A 113 -6.39 1.14 -17.03
N PRO A 114 -5.75 1.94 -17.91
CA PRO A 114 -5.19 1.41 -19.16
C PRO A 114 -4.18 0.29 -18.93
N LEU A 115 -3.22 0.52 -18.02
CA LEU A 115 -2.19 -0.47 -17.66
C LEU A 115 -2.80 -1.72 -17.01
N LEU A 116 -3.75 -1.53 -16.09
CA LEU A 116 -4.44 -2.65 -15.43
C LEU A 116 -5.27 -3.46 -16.42
N ARG A 117 -5.92 -2.81 -17.38
CA ARG A 117 -6.73 -3.47 -18.41
C ARG A 117 -5.89 -4.36 -19.31
N GLU A 118 -4.72 -3.87 -19.74
CA GLU A 118 -3.77 -4.68 -20.51
C GLU A 118 -3.27 -5.88 -19.70
N ALA A 119 -2.85 -5.65 -18.45
CA ALA A 119 -2.36 -6.72 -17.58
C ALA A 119 -3.44 -7.78 -17.29
N LEU A 120 -4.67 -7.36 -16.97
CA LEU A 120 -5.78 -8.27 -16.74
C LEU A 120 -6.10 -9.13 -17.96
N LYS A 121 -6.06 -8.57 -19.17
CA LYS A 121 -6.22 -9.34 -20.41
C LYS A 121 -5.09 -10.35 -20.59
N GLN A 122 -3.84 -9.95 -20.38
CA GLN A 122 -2.67 -10.84 -20.47
C GLN A 122 -2.71 -11.98 -19.45
N MET A 123 -3.26 -11.73 -18.26
CA MET A 123 -3.45 -12.72 -17.20
C MET A 123 -4.68 -13.61 -17.40
N GLY A 124 -5.45 -13.44 -18.48
CA GLY A 124 -6.70 -14.17 -18.71
C GLY A 124 -7.83 -13.77 -17.74
N ARG A 125 -7.72 -12.61 -17.09
CA ARG A 125 -8.65 -12.09 -16.08
C ARG A 125 -9.50 -10.92 -16.59
N ALA A 126 -9.93 -11.01 -17.84
CA ALA A 126 -10.81 -10.00 -18.43
C ALA A 126 -12.18 -9.92 -17.73
N ASP A 127 -12.58 -10.97 -17.00
CA ASP A 127 -13.75 -11.02 -16.11
C ASP A 127 -13.72 -9.95 -15.01
N LEU A 128 -12.56 -9.37 -14.71
CA LEU A 128 -12.42 -8.29 -13.73
C LEU A 128 -12.56 -6.88 -14.31
N ILE A 129 -12.97 -6.76 -15.57
CA ILE A 129 -13.18 -5.47 -16.25
C ILE A 129 -14.68 -5.25 -16.46
N GLY A 130 -15.24 -4.25 -15.78
CA GLY A 130 -16.67 -3.93 -15.88
C GLY A 130 -17.16 -3.05 -14.74
N ASN A 131 -18.43 -2.66 -14.80
CA ASN A 131 -18.99 -1.64 -13.90
C ASN A 131 -19.68 -2.22 -12.65
N GLY A 132 -19.77 -3.55 -12.55
CA GLY A 132 -20.32 -4.24 -11.38
C GLY A 132 -19.36 -4.30 -10.17
N LYS A 133 -19.90 -4.60 -8.98
CA LYS A 133 -19.16 -4.63 -7.70
C LYS A 133 -17.98 -5.61 -7.67
N HIS A 134 -18.05 -6.70 -8.43
CA HIS A 134 -17.04 -7.77 -8.45
C HIS A 134 -15.85 -7.50 -9.38
N HIS A 135 -16.01 -6.60 -10.35
CA HIS A 135 -14.91 -6.19 -11.24
C HIS A 135 -13.85 -5.43 -10.44
N LEU A 136 -12.60 -5.40 -10.90
CA LEU A 136 -11.54 -4.59 -10.29
C LEU A 136 -11.58 -3.14 -10.82
N ILE A 137 -11.65 -2.99 -12.14
CA ILE A 137 -11.65 -1.71 -12.86
C ILE A 137 -12.89 -1.59 -13.78
N PRO A 138 -13.36 -0.37 -14.10
CA PRO A 138 -14.46 -0.18 -15.02
C PRO A 138 -14.08 -0.43 -16.48
N SER A 139 -15.10 -0.62 -17.31
CA SER A 139 -14.92 -0.80 -18.76
C SER A 139 -14.56 0.51 -19.48
N PHE A 140 -14.95 1.66 -18.93
CA PHE A 140 -14.70 2.98 -19.52
C PHE A 140 -13.39 3.63 -19.03
N GLN A 141 -12.99 4.70 -19.70
CA GLN A 141 -11.91 5.60 -19.29
C GLN A 141 -12.46 7.03 -19.26
N PRO A 142 -12.35 7.78 -18.15
CA PRO A 142 -12.80 9.17 -18.11
C PRO A 142 -11.91 10.02 -19.02
N ARG A 143 -12.48 11.08 -19.60
CA ARG A 143 -11.69 12.05 -20.36
C ARG A 143 -10.81 12.85 -19.40
N ILE A 144 -9.67 13.31 -19.90
CA ILE A 144 -8.74 14.14 -19.16
C ILE A 144 -9.48 15.43 -18.75
N GLY A 145 -9.69 15.64 -17.45
CA GLY A 145 -10.43 16.79 -16.90
C GLY A 145 -11.73 16.43 -16.17
N ASP A 146 -12.36 15.29 -16.50
CA ASP A 146 -13.65 14.86 -15.93
C ASP A 146 -13.50 14.13 -14.58
N THR A 147 -12.27 13.94 -14.10
CA THR A 147 -12.06 13.28 -12.81
C THR A 147 -12.35 14.29 -11.70
N PRO A 148 -13.35 14.05 -10.83
CA PRO A 148 -13.59 14.94 -9.70
C PRO A 148 -12.29 15.05 -8.89
N PRO A 149 -11.90 16.26 -8.42
CA PRO A 149 -10.78 16.38 -7.51
C PRO A 149 -10.99 15.41 -6.34
N GLN A 150 -9.93 14.68 -5.98
CA GLN A 150 -9.93 13.74 -4.85
C GLN A 150 -10.61 14.38 -3.64
N ALA A 151 -11.70 13.76 -3.16
CA ALA A 151 -12.27 14.08 -1.86
C ALA A 151 -11.23 13.72 -0.80
N GLY A 152 -10.44 14.71 -0.37
CA GLY A 152 -9.37 14.49 0.60
C GLY A 152 -8.20 15.47 0.53
N LYS A 153 -8.46 16.78 0.52
CA LYS A 153 -7.60 17.67 1.32
C LYS A 153 -8.34 17.89 2.63
N PRO A 154 -7.99 17.21 3.74
CA PRO A 154 -8.37 17.76 5.03
C PRO A 154 -7.79 19.17 5.08
N ALA A 155 -8.58 20.15 5.54
CA ALA A 155 -8.05 21.46 5.89
C ALA A 155 -6.79 21.26 6.73
N LYS A 156 -5.76 22.11 6.55
CA LYS A 156 -4.53 22.07 7.34
C LYS A 156 -4.89 22.22 8.83
N GLN A 157 -5.19 21.12 9.51
CA GLN A 157 -5.25 21.08 10.95
C GLN A 157 -3.80 21.07 11.42
N ALA A 158 -3.38 22.19 11.99
CA ALA A 158 -2.12 22.25 12.71
C ALA A 158 -2.17 21.20 13.82
N PHE A 159 -1.32 20.18 13.73
CA PHE A 159 -1.11 19.27 14.85
C PHE A 159 -0.45 20.06 15.98
N ALA A 160 -1.25 20.47 16.96
CA ALA A 160 -0.74 20.98 18.22
C ALA A 160 -0.28 19.80 19.06
N THR A 161 1.02 19.50 19.06
CA THR A 161 1.62 18.58 20.03
C THR A 161 1.56 19.21 21.41
N LYS A 162 0.79 18.63 22.32
CA LYS A 162 0.88 18.92 23.76
C LYS A 162 2.16 18.28 24.28
N HIS A 163 2.91 19.02 25.13
CA HIS A 163 4.22 18.70 25.73
C HIS A 163 5.38 18.94 24.74
N THR A 164 6.23 19.95 24.91
CA THR A 164 7.15 20.18 26.04
C THR A 164 7.09 21.63 26.51
N GLY A 165 6.55 21.85 27.71
CA GLY A 165 6.84 23.07 28.46
C GLY A 165 8.19 22.86 29.13
N ASP A 166 9.24 23.46 28.57
CA ASP A 166 10.45 23.72 29.34
C ASP A 166 10.89 25.16 29.13
N THR A 167 11.06 25.82 30.26
CA THR A 167 11.24 27.25 30.42
C THR A 167 12.60 27.70 29.87
N PHE A 168 12.59 28.60 28.88
CA PHE A 168 13.69 29.55 28.70
C PHE A 168 13.16 30.98 28.76
N ARG A 169 13.29 31.55 29.96
CA ARG A 169 12.93 32.93 30.30
C ARG A 169 14.00 33.85 29.70
N GLY A 170 13.78 34.31 28.47
CA GLY A 170 14.61 35.36 27.86
C GLY A 170 14.36 36.70 28.57
N SER A 171 15.35 37.18 29.33
CA SER A 171 15.34 38.50 29.95
C SER A 171 15.43 39.59 28.88
N LYS A 172 14.48 40.52 28.89
CA LYS A 172 14.54 41.76 28.09
C LYS A 172 15.52 42.72 28.74
N GLY A 173 16.69 42.91 28.13
CA GLY A 173 17.55 44.06 28.32
C GLY A 173 16.97 45.29 27.61
N ARG A 174 16.91 46.41 28.33
CA ARG A 174 16.12 47.61 28.08
C ARG A 174 16.92 48.64 27.27
N ARG A 175 16.24 49.37 26.38
CA ARG A 175 16.70 50.58 25.66
C ARG A 175 17.52 51.53 26.53
N ARG A 176 18.62 52.04 25.96
CA ARG A 176 18.88 53.48 25.77
C ARG A 176 19.57 53.68 24.43
#